data_AF-A0A359ED24-F1
#
_entry.id   AF-A0A359ED24-F1
#
_cell.length_a   1.000
_cell.length_b   1.000
_cell.length_c   1.000
_cell.angle_alpha   90.00
_cell.angle_beta   90.00
_cell.angle_gamma   90.00
#
_symmetry.space_group_name_H-M   'P 1'
#
loop_
_entity.id
_entity.type
_entity.pdbx_description
1 polymer ?
#
loop_
_entity_poly.entity_id
_entity_poly.type
_entity_poly.pdbx_seq_one_letter_code
_entity_poly.pdbx_strand_id
1 'polypeptide(L)'
;MLKKHRLTIARILALLVVIALSVFVYSIRDHAEQFAIYGYPGIFLIAFLANATVLLPAPGIAVVFAMGGIFNPWAVGLAAGAGGALGEMSGYLAGFSGQAVIERVEMYGRMVQWVQRNGDWTVLL
;
A
#
# COMPACT_ATOMS: atom_id res chain seq x y z
N MET A 1 -17.74 24.31 -11.52
CA MET A 1 -18.47 23.07 -11.12
C MET A 1 -17.85 21.77 -11.67
N LEU A 2 -17.39 21.74 -12.92
CA LEU A 2 -16.84 20.53 -13.59
C LEU A 2 -15.61 19.90 -12.90
N LYS A 3 -14.71 20.71 -12.31
CA LYS A 3 -13.52 20.20 -11.57
C LYS A 3 -13.86 19.36 -10.33
N LYS A 4 -14.89 19.74 -9.58
CA LYS A 4 -15.28 19.05 -8.33
C LYS A 4 -15.88 17.67 -8.59
N HIS A 5 -16.66 17.54 -9.67
CA HIS A 5 -17.23 16.26 -10.08
C HIS A 5 -16.15 15.29 -10.58
N ARG A 6 -15.21 15.78 -11.41
CA ARG A 6 -14.06 14.98 -11.87
C ARG A 6 -13.20 14.46 -10.70
N LEU A 7 -12.95 15.29 -9.69
CA LEU A 7 -12.20 14.89 -8.50
C LEU A 7 -12.94 13.82 -7.68
N THR A 8 -14.26 13.97 -7.54
CA THR A 8 -15.08 12.99 -6.81
C THR A 8 -15.11 11.64 -7.52
N ILE A 9 -15.26 11.65 -8.86
CA ILE A 9 -15.19 10.45 -9.69
C ILE A 9 -13.82 9.78 -9.54
N ALA A 10 -12.72 10.54 -9.59
CA ALA A 10 -11.38 10.01 -9.41
C ALA A 10 -11.18 9.34 -8.03
N ARG A 11 -11.73 9.93 -6.96
CA ARG A 11 -11.70 9.35 -5.60
C ARG A 11 -12.51 8.06 -5.49
N ILE A 12 -13.70 8.01 -6.11
CA ILE A 12 -14.52 6.80 -6.14
C ILE A 12 -13.82 5.68 -6.91
N LEU A 13 -13.27 5.99 -8.09
CA LEU A 13 -12.49 5.03 -8.88
C LEU A 13 -11.27 4.52 -8.11
N ALA A 14 -10.53 5.41 -7.45
CA ALA A 14 -9.41 5.04 -6.60
C ALA A 14 -9.83 4.07 -5.49
N LEU A 15 -10.94 4.34 -4.81
CA LEU A 15 -11.47 3.46 -3.77
C LEU A 15 -11.87 2.09 -4.33
N LEU A 16 -12.53 2.05 -5.49
CA LEU A 16 -12.90 0.79 -6.15
C LEU A 16 -11.66 -0.03 -6.54
N VAL A 17 -10.61 0.61 -7.04
CA VAL A 17 -9.33 -0.05 -7.33
C VAL A 17 -8.72 -0.66 -6.07
N VAL A 18 -8.68 0.08 -4.96
CA VAL A 18 -8.14 -0.41 -3.69
C VAL A 18 -8.94 -1.61 -3.16
N ILE A 19 -10.27 -1.55 -3.24
CA ILE A 19 -11.15 -2.66 -2.84
C ILE A 19 -10.91 -3.88 -3.74
N ALA A 20 -10.88 -3.69 -5.06
CA ALA A 20 -10.63 -4.77 -6.01
C ALA A 20 -9.26 -5.44 -5.79
N LEU A 21 -8.21 -4.65 -5.59
CA LEU A 21 -6.87 -5.15 -5.26
C LEU A 21 -6.88 -5.91 -3.93
N SER A 22 -7.54 -5.39 -2.91
CA SER A 22 -7.63 -6.05 -1.60
C SER A 22 -8.34 -7.41 -1.69
N VAL A 23 -9.46 -7.47 -2.42
CA VAL A 23 -10.21 -8.73 -2.66
C VAL A 23 -9.38 -9.71 -3.49
N PHE A 24 -8.72 -9.23 -4.55
CA PHE A 24 -7.86 -10.06 -5.39
C PHE A 24 -6.71 -10.68 -4.60
N VAL A 25 -6.00 -9.88 -3.79
CA VAL A 25 -4.93 -10.36 -2.91
C VAL A 25 -5.48 -11.38 -1.92
N TYR A 26 -6.63 -11.09 -1.30
CA TYR A 26 -7.26 -12.02 -0.35
C TYR A 26 -7.63 -13.36 -1.00
N SER A 27 -8.08 -13.35 -2.27
CA SER A 27 -8.44 -14.56 -3.00
C SER A 27 -7.24 -15.42 -3.39
N ILE A 28 -6.07 -14.81 -3.60
CA ILE A 28 -4.86 -15.52 -4.04
C ILE A 28 -3.92 -15.85 -2.87
N ARG A 29 -4.21 -15.37 -1.66
CA ARG A 29 -3.35 -15.49 -0.48
C ARG A 29 -2.96 -16.94 -0.15
N ASP A 30 -3.91 -17.87 -0.31
CA ASP A 30 -3.71 -19.29 0.00
C ASP A 30 -2.80 -19.98 -1.05
N HIS A 31 -2.52 -19.31 -2.17
CA HIS A 31 -1.62 -19.77 -3.25
C HIS A 31 -0.34 -18.91 -3.37
N ALA A 32 -0.15 -17.93 -2.48
CA ALA A 32 0.97 -16.97 -2.55
C ALA A 32 2.35 -17.67 -2.59
N GLU A 33 2.50 -18.77 -1.83
CA GLU A 33 3.73 -19.56 -1.78
C GLU A 33 4.11 -20.20 -3.11
N GLN A 34 3.12 -20.48 -3.99
CA GLN A 34 3.38 -21.06 -5.30
C GLN A 34 4.03 -20.04 -6.26
N PHE A 35 3.88 -18.74 -5.99
CA PHE A 35 4.49 -17.72 -6.85
C PHE A 35 5.99 -17.56 -6.64
N ALA A 36 6.53 -18.03 -5.51
CA ALA A 36 7.97 -18.05 -5.25
C ALA A 36 8.75 -18.85 -6.32
N ILE A 37 8.09 -19.83 -6.94
CA ILE A 37 8.65 -20.69 -7.98
C ILE A 37 8.97 -19.90 -9.27
N TYR A 38 8.34 -18.74 -9.49
CA TYR A 38 8.54 -17.93 -10.69
C TYR A 38 9.81 -17.06 -10.67
N GLY A 39 10.67 -17.15 -9.66
CA GLY A 39 11.92 -16.36 -9.59
C GLY A 39 11.65 -14.86 -9.49
N TYR A 40 12.36 -14.01 -10.25
CA TYR A 40 12.24 -12.55 -10.15
C TYR A 40 10.82 -11.98 -10.40
N PRO A 41 10.04 -12.45 -11.40
CA PRO A 41 8.62 -12.10 -11.51
C PRO A 41 7.80 -12.47 -10.28
N GLY A 42 8.07 -13.62 -9.66
CA GLY A 42 7.42 -14.06 -8.43
C GLY A 42 7.73 -13.12 -7.26
N ILE A 43 9.00 -12.73 -7.12
CA ILE A 43 9.46 -11.77 -6.11
C ILE A 43 8.76 -10.42 -6.26
N PHE A 44 8.67 -9.91 -7.51
CA PHE A 44 7.94 -8.69 -7.82
C PHE A 44 6.47 -8.79 -7.40
N LEU A 45 5.80 -9.88 -7.78
CA LEU A 45 4.37 -10.07 -7.47
C LEU A 45 4.13 -10.19 -5.97
N ILE A 46 4.94 -10.96 -5.26
CA ILE A 46 4.79 -11.11 -3.81
C ILE A 46 5.03 -9.77 -3.12
N ALA A 47 6.06 -9.02 -3.51
CA ALA A 47 6.31 -7.69 -2.95
C ALA A 47 5.18 -6.71 -3.28
N PHE A 48 4.64 -6.75 -4.50
CA PHE A 48 3.49 -5.94 -4.90
C PHE A 48 2.27 -6.28 -4.04
N LEU A 49 1.88 -7.54 -3.96
CA LEU A 49 0.69 -7.98 -3.23
C LEU A 49 0.82 -7.71 -1.73
N ALA A 50 2.01 -7.89 -1.16
CA ALA A 50 2.26 -7.65 0.26
C ALA A 50 2.14 -6.18 0.66
N ASN A 51 2.45 -5.24 -0.26
CA ASN A 51 2.35 -3.80 -0.01
C ASN A 51 1.05 -3.19 -0.58
N ALA A 52 0.36 -3.86 -1.51
CA ALA A 52 -0.89 -3.39 -2.10
C ALA A 52 -2.07 -3.41 -1.13
N THR A 53 -1.99 -4.21 -0.06
CA THR A 53 -3.06 -4.34 0.92
C THR A 53 -2.90 -3.38 2.07
N VAL A 54 -3.92 -2.54 2.29
CA VAL A 54 -3.92 -1.52 3.37
C VAL A 54 -4.08 -2.14 4.77
N LEU A 55 -4.75 -3.30 4.87
CA LEU A 55 -5.17 -3.88 6.17
C LEU A 55 -4.59 -5.26 6.46
N LEU A 56 -4.06 -5.96 5.45
CA LEU A 56 -3.62 -7.34 5.58
C LEU A 56 -2.09 -7.40 5.49
N PRO A 57 -1.37 -7.42 6.63
CA PRO A 57 0.07 -7.56 6.59
C PRO A 57 0.44 -8.97 6.09
N ALA A 58 0.95 -9.07 4.86
CA ALA A 58 1.60 -10.27 4.37
C ALA A 58 3.11 -10.22 4.68
N PRO A 59 3.78 -11.35 4.94
CA PRO A 59 5.19 -11.39 5.31
C PRO A 59 6.14 -11.16 4.12
N GLY A 60 5.92 -10.09 3.34
CA GLY A 60 6.67 -9.80 2.11
C GLY A 60 8.17 -9.67 2.33
N ILE A 61 8.59 -9.03 3.43
CA ILE A 61 10.01 -8.85 3.77
C ILE A 61 10.71 -10.19 4.01
N ALA A 62 10.05 -11.13 4.70
CA ALA A 62 10.62 -12.45 4.96
C ALA A 62 10.86 -13.22 3.65
N VAL A 63 9.93 -13.12 2.69
CA VAL A 63 10.08 -13.74 1.37
C VAL A 63 11.20 -13.09 0.57
N VAL A 64 11.26 -11.76 0.52
CA VAL A 64 12.33 -11.04 -0.20
C VAL A 64 13.70 -11.39 0.38
N PHE A 65 13.82 -11.46 1.70
CA PHE A 65 15.06 -11.85 2.38
C PHE A 65 15.49 -13.29 2.04
N ALA A 66 14.56 -14.24 2.12
CA ALA A 66 14.83 -15.64 1.76
C ALA A 66 15.27 -15.77 0.29
N MET A 67 14.61 -15.06 -0.62
CA MET A 67 14.94 -15.06 -2.04
C MET A 67 16.28 -14.40 -2.33
N GLY A 68 16.68 -13.39 -1.57
CA GLY A 68 18.00 -12.77 -1.63
C GLY A 68 19.15 -13.73 -1.27
N GLY A 69 18.88 -14.76 -0.47
CA GLY A 69 19.85 -15.82 -0.17
C GLY A 69 20.00 -16.88 -1.28
N ILE A 70 19.05 -16.95 -2.21
CA ILE A 70 18.99 -17.96 -3.29
C ILE A 70 19.34 -17.35 -4.65
N PHE A 71 18.85 -16.15 -4.94
CA PHE A 71 19.01 -15.44 -6.21
C PHE A 71 20.04 -14.30 -6.11
N ASN A 72 20.34 -13.64 -7.22
CA ASN A 72 21.21 -12.46 -7.21
C ASN A 72 20.57 -11.32 -6.39
N PRO A 73 21.16 -10.86 -5.27
CA PRO A 73 20.54 -9.91 -4.37
C PRO A 73 20.15 -8.58 -5.02
N TRP A 74 20.89 -8.12 -6.02
CA TRP A 74 20.60 -6.88 -6.73
C TRP A 74 19.33 -7.00 -7.58
N ALA A 75 19.18 -8.11 -8.30
CA ALA A 75 17.99 -8.38 -9.09
C ALA A 75 16.76 -8.63 -8.21
N VAL A 76 16.94 -9.29 -7.05
CA VAL A 76 15.89 -9.43 -6.03
C VAL A 76 15.47 -8.06 -5.51
N GLY A 77 16.42 -7.20 -5.15
CA GLY A 77 16.15 -5.85 -4.67
C GLY A 77 15.41 -5.00 -5.69
N LEU A 78 15.77 -5.08 -6.97
CA LEU A 78 15.07 -4.38 -8.06
C LEU A 78 13.65 -4.90 -8.25
N ALA A 79 13.46 -6.22 -8.31
CA ALA A 79 12.14 -6.82 -8.49
C ALA A 79 11.22 -6.51 -7.30
N ALA A 80 11.71 -6.76 -6.08
CA ALA A 80 10.96 -6.49 -4.86
C ALA A 80 10.69 -4.99 -4.66
N GLY A 81 11.67 -4.14 -4.93
CA GLY A 81 11.52 -2.69 -4.82
C GLY A 81 10.50 -2.13 -5.80
N ALA A 82 10.53 -2.57 -7.07
CA ALA A 82 9.53 -2.16 -8.06
C ALA A 82 8.13 -2.66 -7.70
N GLY A 83 8.02 -3.92 -7.26
CA GLY A 83 6.75 -4.49 -6.80
C GLY A 83 6.20 -3.72 -5.60
N GLY A 84 7.02 -3.53 -4.57
CA GLY A 84 6.66 -2.79 -3.36
C GLY A 84 6.26 -1.34 -3.65
N ALA A 85 7.01 -0.62 -4.47
CA ALA A 85 6.69 0.75 -4.86
C ALA A 85 5.31 0.85 -5.55
N LEU A 86 5.00 -0.08 -6.44
CA LEU A 86 3.67 -0.15 -7.08
C LEU A 86 2.58 -0.58 -6.10
N GLY A 87 2.89 -1.47 -5.15
CA GLY A 87 1.97 -1.88 -4.10
C GLY A 87 1.57 -0.69 -3.23
N GLU A 88 2.54 0.08 -2.75
CA GLU A 88 2.36 1.29 -1.94
C GLU A 88 1.49 2.37 -2.61
N MET A 89 1.46 2.41 -3.96
CA MET A 89 0.53 3.30 -4.66
C MET A 89 -0.94 3.00 -4.29
N SER A 90 -1.27 1.76 -3.95
CA SER A 90 -2.60 1.37 -3.46
C SER A 90 -2.92 2.05 -2.12
N GLY A 91 -1.96 2.10 -1.20
CA GLY A 91 -2.07 2.83 0.06
C GLY A 91 -2.25 4.33 -0.15
N TYR A 92 -1.49 4.91 -1.09
CA TYR A 92 -1.66 6.31 -1.47
C TYR A 92 -3.07 6.59 -2.02
N LEU A 93 -3.57 5.75 -2.93
CA LEU A 93 -4.92 5.87 -3.49
C LEU A 93 -6.01 5.73 -2.41
N ALA A 94 -5.81 4.83 -1.45
CA ALA A 94 -6.71 4.67 -0.31
C ALA A 94 -6.79 5.98 0.51
N GLY A 95 -5.64 6.55 0.88
CA GLY A 95 -5.57 7.84 1.58
C GLY A 95 -6.20 8.98 0.79
N PHE A 96 -5.89 9.07 -0.51
CA PHE A 96 -6.46 10.08 -1.42
C PHE A 96 -7.99 9.99 -1.52
N SER A 97 -8.52 8.77 -1.55
CA SER A 97 -9.97 8.54 -1.61
C SER A 97 -10.68 8.96 -0.32
N GLY A 98 -10.06 8.73 0.84
CA GLY A 98 -10.61 9.05 2.17
C GLY A 98 -10.52 10.53 2.56
N GLN A 99 -9.62 11.31 1.94
CA GLN A 99 -9.38 12.72 2.28
C GLN A 99 -10.65 13.58 2.25
N ALA A 100 -11.59 13.32 1.33
CA ALA A 100 -12.85 14.06 1.20
C ALA A 100 -13.76 13.98 2.46
N VAL A 101 -13.65 12.86 3.17
CA VAL A 101 -14.45 12.53 4.35
C VAL A 101 -13.73 13.02 5.61
N ILE A 102 -12.42 12.77 5.69
CA ILE A 102 -11.58 13.11 6.86
C ILE A 102 -11.50 14.61 7.12
N GLU A 103 -11.39 15.44 6.07
CA GLU A 103 -11.31 16.91 6.21
C GLU A 103 -12.55 17.55 6.86
N ARG A 104 -13.66 16.81 6.98
CA ARG A 104 -14.92 17.29 7.57
C ARG A 104 -15.10 16.89 9.03
N VAL A 105 -14.19 16.10 9.60
CA VAL A 105 -14.33 15.55 10.96
C VAL A 105 -13.67 16.50 11.94
N GLU A 106 -14.38 16.93 13.00
CA GLU A 106 -13.83 17.80 14.06
C GLU A 106 -12.57 17.22 14.73
N MET A 107 -12.44 15.89 14.71
CA MET A 107 -11.24 15.17 15.16
C MET A 107 -9.98 15.58 14.39
N TYR A 108 -10.10 15.86 13.08
CA TYR A 108 -8.96 16.30 12.26
C TYR A 108 -8.39 17.63 12.77
N GLY A 109 -9.26 18.60 13.06
CA GLY A 109 -8.85 19.89 13.62
C GLY A 109 -8.16 19.75 14.98
N ARG A 110 -8.67 18.89 15.87
CA ARG A 110 -8.06 18.60 17.17
C ARG A 110 -6.68 17.95 17.03
N MET A 111 -6.52 17.00 16.11
CA MET A 111 -5.23 16.36 15.83
C MET A 111 -4.22 17.36 15.28
N VAL A 112 -4.62 18.23 14.34
CA VAL A 112 -3.74 19.28 13.79
C VAL A 112 -3.29 20.24 14.88
N GLN A 113 -4.19 20.71 15.73
CA GLN A 113 -3.85 21.58 16.86
C GLN A 113 -2.90 20.90 17.85
N TRP A 114 -3.10 19.61 18.12
CA TRP A 114 -2.23 18.83 18.99
C TRP A 114 -0.83 18.68 18.40
N VAL A 115 -0.70 18.37 17.11
CA VAL A 115 0.59 18.31 16.40
C VAL A 115 1.28 19.67 16.40
N GLN A 116 0.55 20.76 16.11
CA GLN A 116 1.11 22.12 16.12
C GLN A 116 1.59 22.56 17.51
N ARG A 117 0.92 22.11 18.57
CA ARG A 117 1.25 22.48 19.95
C ARG A 117 2.44 21.70 20.50
N ASN A 118 2.60 20.44 20.12
CA ASN A 118 3.65 19.56 20.65
C ASN A 118 4.85 19.43 19.70
N GLY A 119 4.74 19.83 18.43
CA GLY A 119 5.83 19.81 17.47
C GLY A 119 6.43 18.40 17.31
N ASP A 120 7.75 18.30 17.26
CA ASP A 120 8.47 17.03 17.05
C ASP A 120 8.25 16.00 18.17
N TRP A 121 7.90 16.45 19.38
CA TRP A 121 7.59 15.55 20.50
C TRP A 121 6.39 14.64 20.22
N THR A 122 5.53 15.03 19.28
CA THR A 122 4.38 14.25 18.85
C THR A 122 4.77 12.91 18.21
N VAL A 123 5.95 12.82 17.59
CA VAL A 123 6.42 11.61 16.89
C VAL A 123 7.11 10.62 17.85
N LEU A 124 7.56 11.11 19.00
CA LEU A 124 8.30 10.34 20.01
C LEU A 124 7.40 9.77 21.12
N LEU A 125 6.12 10.15 21.15
CA LEU A 125 5.09 9.72 22.11
C LEU A 125 4.18 8.65 21.49
#